data_AF-A0A507ZU24-F1
#
_entry.id   AF-A0A507ZU24-F1
#
_cell.length_a   1.000
_cell.length_b   1.000
_cell.length_c   1.000
_cell.angle_alpha   90.00
_cell.angle_beta   90.00
_cell.angle_gamma   90.00
#
_symmetry.space_group_name_H-M   'P 1'
#
loop_
_entity.id
_entity.type
_entity.pdbx_description
1 polymer ?
#
loop_
_entity_poly.entity_id
_entity_poly.type
_entity_poly.pdbx_seq_one_letter_code
_entity_poly.pdbx_strand_id
1 'polypeptide(L)' 'MKPNRSSPAFPIDPLLPRIRDSLAAHPRLVLEAPPGAGKTTRVPPALLDAPWLQGRRIVMLEPRR' A
#
# COMPACT_ATOMS: atom_id res chain seq x y z
N MET A 1 13.42 24.43 0.82
CA MET A 1 13.99 23.28 0.08
C MET A 1 14.13 22.11 1.05
N LYS A 2 13.16 21.19 1.12
CA LYS A 2 13.25 20.00 2.00
C LYS A 2 14.09 18.94 1.29
N PRO A 3 15.00 18.23 2.00
CA PRO A 3 15.90 17.28 1.37
C PRO A 3 15.09 16.16 0.72
N ASN A 4 15.30 15.96 -0.57
CA ASN A 4 14.74 14.85 -1.33
C ASN A 4 15.43 13.56 -0.85
N ARG A 5 14.91 12.96 0.23
CA ARG A 5 15.32 11.62 0.64
C ARG A 5 14.74 10.68 -0.40
N SER A 6 15.56 10.27 -1.37
CA SER A 6 15.25 9.16 -2.24
C SER A 6 14.96 7.94 -1.37
N SER A 7 13.68 7.70 -1.11
CA SER A 7 13.25 6.47 -0.45
C SER A 7 13.67 5.33 -1.37
N PRO A 8 14.23 4.23 -0.85
CA PRO A 8 14.56 3.08 -1.67
C PRO A 8 13.30 2.67 -2.44
N ALA A 9 13.41 2.61 -3.76
CA ALA A 9 12.30 2.21 -4.62
C ALA A 9 12.01 0.73 -4.37
N PHE A 10 10.78 0.43 -3.95
CA PHE A 10 10.34 -0.93 -3.76
C PHE A 10 9.72 -1.46 -5.07
N PRO A 11 9.82 -2.77 -5.35
CA PRO A 11 9.15 -3.40 -6.50
C PRO A 11 7.65 -3.12 -6.60
N ILE A 12 6.97 -2.85 -5.47
CA ILE A 12 5.53 -2.54 -5.43
C ILE A 12 5.20 -1.09 -5.85
N ASP A 13 6.18 -0.17 -5.85
CA ASP A 13 5.92 1.27 -6.07
C ASP A 13 5.21 1.57 -7.39
N PRO A 14 5.61 0.99 -8.54
CA PRO A 14 4.90 1.21 -9.81
C PRO A 14 3.47 0.68 -9.82
N LEU A 15 3.12 -0.23 -8.91
CA LEU A 15 1.80 -0.86 -8.84
C LEU A 15 0.83 -0.10 -7.93
N LEU A 16 1.29 0.84 -7.10
CA LEU A 16 0.46 1.57 -6.13
C LEU A 16 -0.76 2.29 -6.76
N PRO A 17 -0.66 2.96 -7.93
CA PRO A 17 -1.84 3.57 -8.56
C PRO A 17 -2.91 2.52 -8.89
N ARG A 18 -2.51 1.41 -9.52
CA ARG A 18 -3.41 0.33 -9.91
C ARG A 18 -4.06 -0.35 -8.68
N ILE A 19 -3.32 -0.48 -7.58
CA ILE A 19 -3.83 -1.00 -6.31
C ILE A 19 -4.95 -0.10 -5.76
N ARG A 20 -4.73 1.23 -5.79
CA ARG A 20 -5.74 2.21 -5.34
C ARG A 20 -6.99 2.15 -6.22
N ASP A 21 -6.84 2.14 -7.53
CA ASP A 21 -7.95 2.09 -8.48
C ASP A 21 -8.76 0.81 -8.31
N SER A 22 -8.07 -0.33 -8.17
CA SER A 22 -8.73 -1.62 -7.96
C SER A 22 -9.54 -1.65 -6.66
N LEU A 23 -9.02 -1.08 -5.58
CA LEU A 23 -9.72 -1.01 -4.28
C LEU A 23 -10.81 0.06 -4.23
N ALA A 24 -10.74 1.08 -5.07
CA ALA A 24 -11.81 2.04 -5.25
C ALA A 24 -13.00 1.41 -6.01
N ALA A 25 -12.72 0.55 -6.98
CA ALA A 25 -13.75 -0.16 -7.75
C ALA A 25 -14.29 -1.41 -7.05
N HIS A 26 -13.46 -2.11 -6.26
CA HIS A 26 -13.81 -3.39 -5.64
C HIS A 26 -13.36 -3.44 -4.17
N PRO A 27 -14.14 -4.06 -3.27
CA PRO A 27 -13.80 -4.08 -1.84
C PRO A 27 -12.66 -5.05 -1.47
N ARG A 28 -12.09 -5.78 -2.43
CA ARG A 28 -11.10 -6.84 -2.18
C ARG A 28 -10.02 -6.86 -3.28
N LEU A 29 -8.78 -7.10 -2.86
CA LEU A 29 -7.63 -7.24 -3.74
C LEU A 29 -6.67 -8.27 -3.13
N VAL A 30 -6.17 -9.18 -3.96
CA VAL A 30 -5.08 -10.10 -3.59
C VAL A 30 -3.80 -9.59 -4.21
N LEU A 31 -2.75 -9.47 -3.40
CA LEU A 31 -1.44 -9.02 -3.85
C LEU A 31 -0.43 -10.15 -3.77
N GLU A 32 0.01 -10.62 -4.93
CA GLU A 32 1.15 -11.52 -5.04
C GLU A 32 2.40 -10.70 -5.37
N ALA A 33 3.45 -10.85 -4.58
CA ALA A 33 4.77 -10.34 -4.93
C ALA A 33 5.85 -11.15 -4.19
N PRO A 34 7.13 -11.07 -4.60
CA PRO A 34 8.22 -11.70 -3.86
C PRO A 34 8.35 -11.19 -2.41
N PRO A 35 9.02 -11.95 -1.52
CA PRO A 35 9.49 -11.43 -0.23
C PRO A 35 10.35 -10.17 -0.42
N GLY A 36 10.25 -9.20 0.49
CA GLY A 36 11.00 -7.94 0.39
C GLY A 36 10.47 -6.94 -0.65
N ALA A 37 9.41 -7.25 -1.40
CA ALA A 37 8.84 -6.35 -2.42
C ALA A 37 8.23 -5.04 -1.87
N GLY A 38 8.21 -4.85 -0.55
CA GLY A 38 7.68 -3.63 0.10
C GLY A 38 6.17 -3.61 0.30
N LYS A 39 5.46 -4.75 0.12
CA LYS A 39 3.99 -4.82 0.24
C LYS A 39 3.47 -4.24 1.57
N THR A 40 3.97 -4.73 2.69
CA THR A 40 3.58 -4.28 4.04
C THR A 40 4.03 -2.83 4.33
N THR A 41 5.14 -2.41 3.72
CA THR A 41 5.75 -1.09 3.96
C THR A 41 5.07 0.02 3.16
N ARG A 42 4.61 -0.27 1.94
CA ARG A 42 4.16 0.76 0.98
C ARG A 42 2.65 0.75 0.74
N VAL A 43 2.01 -0.42 0.80
CA VAL A 43 0.58 -0.52 0.48
C VAL A 43 -0.29 0.15 1.55
N PRO A 44 -0.18 -0.17 2.85
CA PRO A 44 -1.06 0.46 3.85
C PRO A 44 -0.95 1.99 3.87
N PRO A 45 0.25 2.61 3.89
CA PRO A 45 0.36 4.06 3.83
C PRO A 45 -0.26 4.68 2.57
N ALA A 46 -0.11 4.05 1.40
CA ALA A 46 -0.68 4.53 0.14
C ALA A 46 -2.22 4.52 0.11
N LEU A 47 -2.87 3.82 1.05
CA LEU A 47 -4.32 3.73 1.18
C LEU A 47 -4.89 4.65 2.27
N LEU A 48 -4.05 5.33 3.06
CA LEU A 48 -4.51 6.22 4.13
C LEU A 48 -5.33 7.41 3.60
N ASP A 49 -5.01 7.88 2.40
CA ASP A 49 -5.73 8.98 1.74
C ASP A 49 -6.83 8.48 0.78
N ALA A 50 -7.18 7.19 0.83
CA ALA A 50 -8.21 6.64 -0.04
C ALA A 50 -9.60 7.20 0.32
N PRO A 51 -10.39 7.70 -0.65
CA PRO A 51 -11.71 8.25 -0.37
C PRO A 51 -12.63 7.28 0.36
N TRP A 52 -12.58 5.98 0.05
CA TRP A 52 -13.41 4.97 0.71
C TRP A 52 -13.01 4.70 2.17
N LEU A 53 -11.82 5.10 2.61
CA LEU A 53 -11.38 4.91 3.99
C LEU A 53 -12.11 5.87 4.94
N GLN A 54 -12.45 7.09 4.48
CA GLN A 54 -13.19 8.09 5.26
C GLN A 54 -12.58 8.34 6.65
N GLY A 55 -11.25 8.46 6.72
CA GLY A 55 -10.52 8.69 7.97
C GLY A 55 -10.53 7.51 8.97
N ARG A 56 -11.05 6.35 8.57
CA ARG A 56 -11.01 5.12 9.39
C ARG A 56 -9.60 4.53 9.44
N ARG A 57 -9.40 3.56 10.31
CA ARG A 57 -8.10 2.91 10.52
C ARG A 57 -7.94 1.72 9.59
N ILE A 58 -6.71 1.49 9.12
CA ILE A 58 -6.31 0.26 8.46
C ILE A 58 -5.82 -0.71 9.53
N VAL A 59 -6.37 -1.93 9.53
CA VAL A 59 -5.91 -3.02 10.40
C VAL A 59 -5.03 -3.95 9.58
N MET A 60 -3.79 -4.16 10.02
CA MET A 60 -2.85 -5.06 9.39
C MET A 60 -2.70 -6.30 10.26
N LEU A 61 -3.09 -7.45 9.71
CA LEU A 61 -2.99 -8.73 10.39
C LEU A 61 -1.72 -9.43 9.92
N GLU A 62 -0.89 -9.86 10.87
CA GLU A 62 0.28 -10.72 10.60
C GLU A 62 0.06 -12.09 11.25
N PRO A 63 0.60 -13.18 10.66
CA PRO A 63 0.52 -14.50 11.26
C PRO A 63 1.03 -14.46 12.70
N ARG A 64 0.29 -15.06 13.63
CA ARG A 64 0.81 -15.31 14.99
C ARG A 64 1.73 -16.53 14.94
N ARG A 65 2.81 -16.50 15.71
CA ARG A 65 3.67 -17.67 15.93
C ARG A 65 2.93 -18.74 16.72
#